data_AF-A0A2M8VYT4-F1
#
_entry.id   AF-A0A2M8VYT4-F1
#
_cell.length_a   1.000
_cell.length_b   1.000
_cell.length_c   1.000
_cell.angle_alpha   90.00
_cell.angle_beta   90.00
_cell.angle_gamma   90.00
#
_symmetry.space_group_name_H-M   'P 1'
#
loop_
_entity.id
_entity.type
_entity.pdbx_description
1 polymer ?
#
loop_
_entity_poly.entity_id
_entity_poly.type
_entity_poly.pdbx_seq_one_letter_code
_entity_poly.pdbx_strand_id
1 'polypeptide(L)' 'MAEVICLCNEVLDVDLRVYLDAHPISSIEDLREQASICNKCMQCQELVEGEIYLARMRRQIAAGQLS' A
#
# COMPACT_ATOMS: atom_id res chain seq x y z
N MET A 1 11.07 -0.83 -12.22
CA MET A 1 11.02 0.63 -12.46
C MET A 1 9.99 1.17 -11.49
N ALA A 2 10.25 2.31 -10.83
CA ALA A 2 9.25 2.90 -9.94
C ALA A 2 8.14 3.54 -10.79
N GLU A 3 6.89 3.25 -10.45
CA GLU A 3 5.70 3.78 -11.12
C GLU A 3 4.90 4.64 -10.13
N VAL A 4 4.28 5.72 -10.62
CA VAL A 4 3.43 6.56 -9.78
C VAL A 4 2.11 5.83 -9.52
N ILE A 5 1.89 5.41 -8.28
CA ILE A 5 0.66 4.74 -7.87
C ILE A 5 -0.45 5.73 -7.49
N CYS A 6 -0.09 6.92 -7.00
CA CYS A 6 -1.03 8.01 -6.71
C CYS A 6 -0.52 9.33 -7.27
N LEU A 7 -1.17 9.84 -8.32
CA LEU A 7 -0.80 11.13 -8.91
C LEU A 7 -1.11 12.33 -8.00
N CYS A 8 -2.16 12.27 -7.17
CA CYS A 8 -2.57 13.41 -6.35
C CYS A 8 -1.56 13.78 -5.27
N ASN A 9 -0.86 12.79 -4.73
CA ASN A 9 0.15 12.95 -3.68
C ASN A 9 1.55 12.53 -4.17
N GLU A 10 1.71 12.30 -5.48
CA GLU A 10 2.97 11.91 -6.12
C GLU A 10 3.64 10.68 -5.47
N VAL A 11 2.82 9.70 -5.07
CA VAL A 11 3.31 8.49 -4.39
C VAL A 11 3.79 7.48 -5.42
N LEU A 12 4.99 6.96 -5.21
CA LEU A 12 5.56 5.87 -5.99
C LEU A 12 5.18 4.51 -5.38
N ASP A 13 5.01 3.50 -6.25
CA ASP A 13 4.71 2.13 -5.85
C ASP A 13 5.79 1.54 -4.94
N VAL A 14 7.07 1.84 -5.20
CA VAL A 14 8.21 1.39 -4.40
C VAL A 14 8.20 1.96 -2.99
N ASP A 15 7.87 3.24 -2.84
CA ASP A 15 7.82 3.90 -1.53
C ASP A 15 6.66 3.36 -0.70
N LEU A 16 5.50 3.14 -1.34
CA LEU A 16 4.36 2.52 -0.71
C LEU A 16 4.69 1.10 -0.24
N ARG A 17 5.34 0.28 -1.08
CA ARG A 17 5.74 -1.10 -0.71
C ARG A 17 6.69 -1.12 0.48
N VAL A 18 7.73 -0.30 0.46
CA VAL A 18 8.68 -0.17 1.57
C VAL A 18 7.95 0.23 2.85
N TYR A 19 7.02 1.17 2.76
CA TYR A 19 6.22 1.61 3.89
C TYR A 19 5.33 0.48 4.44
N LEU A 20 4.61 -0.25 3.58
CA LEU A 20 3.72 -1.36 3.95
C LEU A 20 4.45 -2.59 4.50
N ASP A 21 5.71 -2.80 4.12
CA ASP A 21 6.53 -3.87 4.68
C ASP A 21 7.03 -3.50 6.10
N ALA A 22 7.25 -2.20 6.37
CA ALA A 22 7.66 -1.70 7.69
C ALA A 22 6.49 -1.46 8.66
N HIS A 23 5.28 -1.21 8.16
CA HIS A 23 4.10 -0.86 8.96
C HIS A 23 2.97 -1.85 8.70
N PRO A 24 2.34 -2.43 9.74
CA PRO A 24 1.30 -3.44 9.56
C PRO A 24 -0.07 -2.86 9.18
N ILE A 25 -0.08 -1.96 8.22
CA ILE A 25 -1.27 -1.38 7.59
C ILE A 25 -2.18 -2.50 7.10
N SER A 26 -3.47 -2.31 7.31
CA SER A 26 -4.49 -3.30 7.04
C SER A 26 -5.52 -2.79 6.03
N SER A 27 -5.76 -1.48 5.97
CA SER A 27 -6.77 -0.89 5.11
C SER A 27 -6.24 0.35 4.40
N ILE A 28 -6.91 0.78 3.32
CA ILE A 28 -6.57 2.04 2.65
C ILE A 28 -6.95 3.24 3.52
N GLU A 29 -7.93 3.09 4.41
CA GLU A 29 -8.32 4.06 5.43
C GLU A 29 -7.12 4.38 6.35
N ASP A 30 -6.39 3.36 6.81
CA ASP A 30 -5.19 3.53 7.65
C ASP A 30 -4.11 4.38 6.94
N LEU A 31 -3.98 4.25 5.61
CA LEU A 31 -3.04 5.05 4.81
C LEU A 31 -3.52 6.49 4.62
N ARG A 32 -4.84 6.70 4.54
CA ARG A 32 -5.47 8.02 4.36
C ARG A 32 -5.35 8.86 5.62
N GLU A 33 -5.45 8.25 6.81
CA GLU A 33 -5.26 8.96 8.09
C GLU A 33 -3.87 9.59 8.21
N GLN A 34 -2.86 8.99 7.57
CA GLN A 34 -1.49 9.51 7.54
C GLN A 34 -1.23 10.46 6.37
N ALA A 35 -2.27 10.79 5.59
CA ALA A 35 -2.25 11.64 4.40
C ALA A 35 -1.32 11.19 3.26
N SER A 36 -0.68 10.01 3.34
CA SER A 36 0.17 9.49 2.26
C SER A 36 -0.64 9.17 1.01
N ILE A 37 -1.87 8.65 1.13
CA ILE A 37 -2.77 8.35 0.01
C ILE A 37 -3.98 9.27 0.02
N CYS A 38 -4.34 9.83 -1.15
CA CYS A 38 -5.49 10.71 -1.26
C CYS A 38 -6.82 9.93 -1.24
N ASN A 39 -7.90 10.57 -0.79
CA ASN A 39 -9.28 10.07 -0.89
C ASN A 39 -10.15 10.90 -1.84
N LYS A 40 -9.54 11.82 -2.61
CA LYS A 40 -10.25 12.81 -3.41
C LYS A 40 -10.63 12.32 -4.80
N CYS A 41 -9.67 11.78 -5.56
CA CYS A 41 -9.91 11.32 -6.93
C CYS A 41 -10.30 9.84 -7.00
N MET A 42 -9.99 9.09 -5.94
CA MET A 42 -10.20 7.63 -5.80
C MET A 42 -9.52 6.77 -6.87
N GLN A 43 -8.69 7.36 -7.75
CA GLN A 43 -8.07 6.68 -8.90
C GLN A 43 -7.02 5.65 -8.48
N CYS A 44 -6.33 5.89 -7.38
CA CYS A 44 -5.29 5.00 -6.87
C CYS A 44 -5.83 3.89 -5.96
N GLN A 45 -7.15 3.84 -5.71
CA GLN A 45 -7.71 2.97 -4.66
C GLN A 45 -7.45 1.48 -4.95
N GLU A 46 -7.82 1.00 -6.13
CA GLU A 46 -7.64 -0.41 -6.50
C GLU A 46 -6.17 -0.84 -6.47
N LEU A 47 -5.28 0.01 -7.00
CA LEU A 47 -3.84 -0.25 -6.99
C LEU A 47 -3.27 -0.33 -5.57
N VAL A 48 -3.64 0.63 -4.72
CA VAL A 48 -3.19 0.68 -3.32
C VAL A 48 -3.73 -0.50 -2.52
N GLU A 49 -5.01 -0.85 -2.68
CA GLU A 49 -5.60 -2.03 -2.03
C GLU A 49 -4.91 -3.33 -2.45
N GLY A 50 -4.54 -3.44 -3.73
CA GLY A 50 -3.71 -4.55 -4.23
C GLY A 50 -2.35 -4.65 -3.53
N GLU A 51 -1.65 -3.52 -3.36
CA GLU A 51 -0.37 -3.50 -2.66
C GLU A 51 -0.49 -3.84 -1.16
N ILE A 52 -1.57 -3.38 -0.50
CA ILE A 52 -1.88 -3.76 0.89
C ILE A 52 -2.09 -5.27 0.99
N TYR A 53 -2.86 -5.85 0.07
CA TYR A 53 -3.09 -7.29 0.02
C TYR A 53 -1.78 -8.07 -0.17
N LEU A 54 -0.95 -7.66 -1.13
CA LEU A 54 0.35 -8.30 -1.38
C LEU A 54 1.29 -8.16 -0.18
N ALA A 55 1.33 -7.01 0.48
CA ALA A 55 2.14 -6.81 1.69
C ALA A 55 1.69 -7.72 2.84
N ARG A 56 0.39 -7.94 3.00
CA ARG A 56 -0.15 -8.92 3.98
C ARG A 56 0.28 -10.34 3.63
N MET A 57 0.16 -10.73 2.36
CA MET A 57 0.61 -12.05 1.92
C MET A 57 2.11 -12.25 2.17
N ARG A 58 2.96 -11.27 1.81
CA ARG A 58 4.41 -11.34 2.06
C ARG A 58 4.72 -11.55 3.54
N ARG A 59 4.02 -10.84 4.44
CA ARG A 59 4.16 -11.00 5.90
C ARG A 59 3.71 -12.38 6.39
N GLN A 60 2.59 -12.90 5.88
CA GLN A 60 2.10 -14.23 6.24
C GLN A 60 3.04 -15.35 5.76
N ILE A 61 3.59 -15.23 4.55
CA ILE A 61 4.61 -16.14 4.03
C ILE A 61 5.87 -16.08 4.89
N ALA A 62 6.36 -14.88 5.22
CA ALA A 62 7.52 -14.70 6.10
C ALA A 62 7.30 -15.26 7.52
N ALA A 63 6.06 -15.23 8.01
CA ALA A 63 5.66 -15.82 9.30
C ALA A 63 5.40 -17.34 9.23
N GLY A 64 5.54 -17.98 8.05
CA GLY A 64 5.26 -19.41 7.86
C GLY A 64 3.79 -19.80 7.97
N GLN A 65 2.86 -18.85 7.79
CA GLN A 65 1.42 -19.07 7.92
C GLN A 65 0.71 -19.45 6.60
N LEU A 66 1.34 -19.19 5.45
CA LEU A 66 0.94 -19.73 4.14
C LEU A 66 2.01 -20.69 3.64
N SER A 67 1.68 -21.98 3.61
CA SER A 67 2.48 -23.09 3.08
C SER A 67 1.67 -23.89 2.07
#